data_AF-A0A803KCT8-F1
#
_entry.id   AF-A0A803KCT8-F1
#
_cell.length_a   1.000
_cell.length_b   1.000
_cell.length_c   1.000
_cell.angle_alpha   90.00
_cell.angle_beta   90.00
_cell.angle_gamma   90.00
#
_symmetry.space_group_name_H-M   'P 1'
#
loop_
_entity.id
_entity.type
_entity.pdbx_description
1 polymer ?
#
loop_
_entity_poly.entity_id
_entity_poly.type
_entity_poly.pdbx_seq_one_letter_code
_entity_poly.pdbx_strand_id
1 'polypeptide(L)'
;MMYQDELHRQDERWKDLIQMLRPERYNISEETYRQRFRQLKYSAADSPREVFTHLTDLYKKWMKPELKTHQQITETIVMEQFIKILPEDVSSWVQKHRPNTAEKAISLAEDYLLAKKDAGR
;
A
#
# COMPACT_ATOMS: atom_id res chain seq x y z
N MET A 1 -32.31 -35.97 2.06
CA MET A 1 -31.62 -34.81 2.65
C MET A 1 -30.12 -35.10 2.66
N MET A 2 -29.47 -35.02 1.50
CA MET A 2 -28.02 -35.25 1.30
C MET A 2 -27.52 -34.39 0.11
N TYR A 3 -28.41 -34.12 -0.87
CA TYR A 3 -28.10 -33.35 -2.08
C TYR A 3 -28.02 -31.82 -1.89
N GLN A 4 -28.75 -31.24 -0.93
CA GLN A 4 -28.72 -29.78 -0.71
C GLN A 4 -27.48 -29.33 0.08
N ASP A 5 -27.00 -30.15 1.02
CA ASP A 5 -25.75 -29.91 1.74
C ASP A 5 -24.51 -29.97 0.83
N GLU A 6 -24.54 -30.84 -0.19
CA GLU A 6 -23.42 -31.01 -1.10
C GLU A 6 -23.28 -29.83 -2.09
N LEU A 7 -24.41 -29.24 -2.52
CA LEU A 7 -24.44 -28.00 -3.30
C LEU A 7 -23.98 -26.77 -2.47
N HIS A 8 -24.40 -26.67 -1.20
CA HIS A 8 -23.93 -25.61 -0.30
C HIS A 8 -22.43 -25.70 -0.01
N ARG A 9 -21.90 -26.92 0.14
CA ARG A 9 -20.47 -27.17 0.35
C ARG A 9 -19.62 -26.77 -0.86
N GLN A 10 -20.19 -26.85 -2.07
CA GLN A 10 -19.52 -26.43 -3.30
C GLN A 10 -19.44 -24.89 -3.41
N ASP A 11 -20.49 -24.17 -2.98
CA ASP A 11 -20.54 -22.69 -2.94
C ASP A 11 -19.54 -22.09 -1.94
N GLU A 12 -19.42 -22.67 -0.75
CA GLU A 12 -18.43 -22.24 0.27
C GLU A 12 -16.99 -22.55 -0.18
N ARG A 13 -16.77 -23.69 -0.81
CA ARG A 13 -15.47 -24.04 -1.38
C ARG A 13 -15.06 -23.10 -2.52
N TRP A 14 -16.01 -22.56 -3.27
CA TRP A 14 -15.74 -21.51 -4.26
C TRP A 14 -15.34 -20.19 -3.60
N LYS A 15 -15.94 -19.82 -2.46
CA LYS A 15 -15.51 -18.65 -1.67
C LYS A 15 -14.09 -18.83 -1.14
N ASP A 16 -13.76 -20.02 -0.63
CA ASP A 16 -12.40 -20.35 -0.21
C ASP A 16 -11.40 -20.33 -1.38
N LEU A 17 -11.77 -20.87 -2.54
CA LEU A 17 -10.93 -20.83 -3.74
C LEU A 17 -10.71 -19.41 -4.25
N ILE A 18 -11.73 -18.54 -4.23
CA ILE A 18 -11.59 -17.11 -4.55
C ILE A 18 -10.69 -16.41 -3.52
N GLN A 19 -10.80 -16.78 -2.25
CA GLN A 19 -9.99 -16.23 -1.16
C GLN A 19 -8.54 -16.77 -1.13
N MET A 20 -8.31 -17.95 -1.71
CA MET A 20 -7.00 -18.58 -1.90
C MET A 20 -6.33 -18.13 -3.21
N LEU A 21 -7.13 -17.80 -4.23
CA LEU A 21 -6.76 -17.02 -5.42
C LEU A 21 -6.64 -15.52 -5.13
N ARG A 22 -6.52 -15.15 -3.84
CA ARG A 22 -6.27 -13.79 -3.40
C ARG A 22 -5.17 -13.18 -4.28
N PRO A 23 -5.46 -12.08 -5.00
CA PRO A 23 -4.53 -11.57 -5.98
C PRO A 23 -3.21 -11.15 -5.34
N GLU A 24 -3.07 -11.00 -4.02
CA GLU A 24 -1.88 -10.52 -3.29
C GLU A 24 -0.55 -11.19 -3.69
N ARG A 25 -0.56 -12.37 -4.31
CA ARG A 25 0.66 -13.00 -4.87
C ARG A 25 0.97 -12.65 -6.32
N TYR A 26 0.03 -12.11 -7.09
CA TYR A 26 0.16 -11.66 -8.48
C TYR A 26 -0.37 -10.23 -8.73
N ASN A 27 -0.87 -9.54 -7.71
CA ASN A 27 -1.36 -8.16 -7.79
C ASN A 27 -0.15 -7.26 -7.69
N ILE A 28 0.03 -6.44 -8.70
CA ILE A 28 0.84 -5.24 -8.61
C ILE A 28 0.33 -4.47 -7.39
N SER A 29 1.14 -4.40 -6.33
CA SER A 29 0.74 -3.78 -5.06
C SER A 29 0.47 -2.28 -5.23
N GLU A 30 -0.31 -1.68 -4.33
CA GLU A 30 -0.50 -0.21 -4.29
C GLU A 30 0.85 0.52 -4.26
N GLU A 31 1.83 -0.08 -3.58
CA GLU A 31 3.22 0.39 -3.54
C GLU A 31 3.91 0.38 -4.92
N THR A 32 3.63 -0.61 -5.77
CA THR A 32 4.20 -0.64 -7.12
C THR A 32 3.61 0.47 -8.00
N TYR A 33 2.31 0.74 -7.89
CA TYR A 33 1.68 1.85 -8.60
C TYR A 33 2.16 3.20 -8.08
N ARG A 34 2.36 3.34 -6.76
CA ARG A 34 3.00 4.52 -6.16
C ARG A 34 4.37 4.77 -6.77
N GLN A 35 5.23 3.75 -6.80
CA GLN A 35 6.58 3.88 -7.34
C GLN A 35 6.54 4.32 -8.81
N ARG A 36 5.71 3.70 -9.65
CA ARG A 36 5.53 4.10 -11.05
C ARG A 36 5.00 5.53 -11.17
N PHE A 37 4.03 5.93 -10.34
CA PHE A 37 3.49 7.30 -10.33
C PHE A 37 4.58 8.33 -10.04
N ARG A 38 5.41 8.08 -9.03
CA ARG A 38 6.49 8.99 -8.61
C ARG A 38 7.70 8.98 -9.56
N GLN A 39 7.95 7.84 -10.22
CA GLN A 39 9.10 7.66 -11.11
C GLN A 39 8.81 7.98 -12.57
N LEU A 40 7.53 8.20 -12.95
CA LEU A 40 7.17 8.55 -14.32
C LEU A 40 7.97 9.78 -14.78
N LYS A 41 8.60 9.67 -15.95
CA LYS A 41 9.36 10.74 -16.59
C LYS A 41 8.65 11.17 -17.86
N TYR A 42 8.72 12.45 -18.17
CA TYR A 42 8.27 12.99 -19.44
C TYR A 42 9.35 12.72 -20.50
N SER A 43 9.01 12.01 -21.58
CA SER A 43 9.89 11.85 -22.74
C SER A 43 9.57 12.87 -23.82
N ALA A 44 10.56 13.27 -24.62
CA ALA A 44 10.35 14.18 -25.74
C ALA A 44 9.41 13.63 -26.83
N ALA A 45 9.22 12.31 -26.86
CA ALA A 45 8.30 11.64 -27.78
C ALA A 45 6.85 11.56 -27.27
N ASP A 46 6.59 11.86 -26.00
CA ASP A 46 5.26 11.69 -25.40
C ASP A 46 4.40 12.95 -25.63
N SER A 47 3.11 12.75 -25.87
CA SER A 47 2.17 13.88 -25.82
C SER A 47 1.79 14.22 -24.37
N PRO A 48 1.58 15.50 -24.02
CA PRO A 48 1.15 15.88 -22.67
C PRO A 48 -0.14 15.21 -22.21
N ARG A 49 -1.06 14.95 -23.16
CA ARG A 49 -2.34 14.29 -22.89
C ARG A 49 -2.15 12.83 -22.50
N GLU A 50 -1.27 12.10 -23.18
CA GLU A 50 -0.94 10.72 -22.84
C GLU A 50 -0.26 10.62 -21.47
N VAL A 51 0.72 11.49 -21.20
CA VAL A 51 1.39 11.54 -19.88
C VAL A 51 0.39 11.83 -18.76
N PHE A 52 -0.50 12.80 -18.94
CA PHE A 52 -1.52 13.13 -17.94
C PHE A 52 -2.52 11.98 -17.71
N THR A 53 -2.94 11.31 -18.80
CA THR A 53 -3.82 10.14 -18.71
C THR A 53 -3.13 9.01 -17.95
N HIS A 54 -1.87 8.74 -18.26
CA HIS A 54 -1.09 7.71 -17.59
C HIS A 54 -0.86 8.01 -16.10
N LEU A 55 -0.55 9.26 -15.75
CA LEU A 55 -0.47 9.71 -14.34
C LEU A 55 -1.79 9.49 -13.61
N THR A 56 -2.92 9.81 -14.25
CA THR A 56 -4.25 9.65 -13.67
C THR A 56 -4.55 8.17 -13.41
N ASP A 57 -4.21 7.29 -14.34
CA ASP A 57 -4.42 5.84 -14.20
C ASP A 57 -3.56 5.24 -13.08
N LEU A 58 -2.29 5.68 -12.99
CA LEU A 58 -1.39 5.29 -11.90
C LEU A 58 -1.92 5.77 -10.54
N TYR A 59 -2.39 7.02 -10.46
CA TYR A 59 -3.01 7.56 -9.24
C TYR A 59 -4.24 6.75 -8.83
N LYS A 60 -5.16 6.45 -9.77
CA LYS A 60 -6.36 5.65 -9.48
C LYS A 60 -6.01 4.25 -8.99
N LYS A 61 -5.01 3.60 -9.58
CA LYS A 61 -4.58 2.24 -9.16
C LYS A 61 -3.84 2.24 -7.81
N TRP A 62 -3.10 3.30 -7.51
CA TRP A 62 -2.43 3.48 -6.22
C TRP A 62 -3.42 3.85 -5.11
N MET A 63 -4.22 4.90 -5.30
CA MET A 63 -5.08 5.45 -4.26
C MET A 63 -6.45 4.78 -4.17
N LYS A 64 -6.97 4.26 -5.29
CA LYS A 64 -8.35 3.73 -5.38
C LYS A 64 -9.37 4.69 -4.77
N PRO A 65 -9.45 5.94 -5.28
CA PRO A 65 -10.29 6.98 -4.69
C PRO A 65 -11.78 6.61 -4.64
N GLU A 66 -12.21 5.63 -5.43
CA GLU A 66 -13.56 5.07 -5.41
C GLU A 66 -13.84 4.20 -4.16
N LEU A 67 -12.78 3.73 -3.49
CA LEU A 67 -12.85 2.86 -2.30
C LEU A 67 -12.34 3.54 -1.02
N LYS A 68 -11.71 4.72 -1.13
CA LYS A 68 -11.10 5.45 -0.01
C LYS A 68 -11.77 6.81 0.18
N THR A 69 -11.94 7.22 1.43
CA THR A 69 -12.36 8.58 1.77
C THR A 69 -11.23 9.57 1.49
N HIS A 70 -11.58 10.86 1.35
CA HIS A 70 -10.57 11.93 1.24
C HIS A 70 -9.53 11.89 2.37
N GLN A 71 -9.97 11.60 3.59
CA GLN A 71 -9.09 11.46 4.75
C GLN A 71 -8.11 10.30 4.57
N GLN A 72 -8.58 9.12 4.14
CA GLN A 72 -7.71 7.96 3.91
C GLN A 72 -6.67 8.21 2.79
N ILE A 73 -7.06 8.92 1.73
CA ILE A 73 -6.12 9.35 0.68
C ILE A 73 -5.07 10.30 1.26
N THR A 74 -5.51 11.28 2.06
CA THR A 74 -4.63 12.24 2.72
C THR A 74 -3.63 11.53 3.64
N GLU A 75 -4.11 10.62 4.49
CA GLU A 75 -3.29 9.81 5.38
C GLU A 75 -2.25 8.97 4.62
N THR A 76 -2.61 8.45 3.44
CA THR A 76 -1.66 7.70 2.59
C THR A 76 -0.50 8.59 2.13
N ILE A 77 -0.79 9.82 1.68
CA ILE A 77 0.23 10.79 1.27
C ILE A 77 1.07 11.27 2.46
N VAL A 78 0.43 11.56 3.59
CA VAL A 78 1.11 12.00 4.82
C VAL A 78 2.05 10.91 5.32
N MET A 79 1.62 9.64 5.30
CA MET A 79 2.45 8.49 5.67
C MET A 79 3.67 8.34 4.76
N GLU A 80 3.48 8.44 3.44
CA GLU A 80 4.58 8.41 2.47
C GLU A 80 5.63 9.47 2.82
N GLN A 81 5.17 10.70 3.07
CA GLN A 81 6.07 11.81 3.39
C GLN A 81 6.72 11.64 4.76
N PHE A 82 5.99 11.17 5.76
CA PHE A 82 6.50 10.90 7.11
C PHE A 82 7.67 9.92 7.05
N ILE A 83 7.49 8.78 6.37
CA ILE A 83 8.54 7.77 6.22
C ILE A 83 9.76 8.35 5.47
N LYS A 84 9.54 9.22 4.49
CA LYS A 84 10.62 9.81 3.68
C LYS A 84 11.49 10.81 4.45
N ILE A 85 10.92 11.54 5.41
CA ILE A 85 11.66 12.56 6.17
C ILE A 85 12.37 11.99 7.41
N LEU A 86 12.05 10.76 7.81
CA LEU A 86 12.75 10.08 8.90
C LEU A 86 14.21 9.80 8.51
N PRO A 87 15.14 9.81 9.50
CA PRO A 87 16.50 9.32 9.29
C PRO A 87 16.50 7.90 8.69
N GLU A 88 17.49 7.59 7.85
CA GLU A 88 17.51 6.36 7.04
C GLU A 88 17.37 5.06 7.84
N ASP A 89 18.01 5.01 9.01
CA ASP A 89 17.97 3.88 9.94
C ASP A 89 16.57 3.69 10.54
N VAL A 90 15.94 4.79 10.98
CA VAL A 90 14.56 4.79 11.50
C VAL A 90 13.57 4.44 10.40
N SER A 91 13.69 5.06 9.23
CA SER A 91 12.80 4.84 8.08
C SER A 91 12.84 3.37 7.65
N SER A 92 14.05 2.80 7.53
CA SER A 92 14.23 1.38 7.20
C SER A 92 13.60 0.47 8.26
N TRP A 93 13.74 0.81 9.54
CA TRP A 93 13.10 0.07 10.63
C TRP A 93 11.57 0.11 10.54
N VAL A 94 10.98 1.29 10.38
CA VAL A 94 9.52 1.47 10.26
C VAL A 94 8.98 0.72 9.05
N GLN A 95 9.62 0.84 7.88
CA GLN A 95 9.20 0.16 6.65
C GLN A 95 9.26 -1.37 6.76
N LYS A 96 10.28 -1.92 7.45
CA LYS A 96 10.41 -3.37 7.70
C LYS A 96 9.19 -3.94 8.44
N HIS A 97 8.59 -3.14 9.34
CA HIS A 97 7.45 -3.55 10.17
C HIS A 97 6.09 -3.27 9.53
N ARG A 98 6.05 -2.64 8.34
CA ARG A 98 4.84 -2.40 7.52
C ARG A 98 3.63 -1.94 8.36
N PRO A 99 3.72 -0.76 9.01
CA PRO A 99 2.61 -0.25 9.80
C PRO A 99 1.38 -0.03 8.91
N ASN A 100 0.22 -0.41 9.43
CA ASN A 100 -1.07 -0.23 8.78
C ASN A 100 -1.80 1.05 9.21
N THR A 101 -1.26 1.79 10.19
CA THR A 101 -1.80 3.06 10.70
C THR A 101 -0.68 4.06 10.99
N ALA A 102 -1.02 5.36 10.99
CA ALA A 102 -0.13 6.45 11.42
C ALA A 102 0.42 6.22 12.83
N GLU A 103 -0.45 5.90 13.77
CA GLU A 103 -0.07 5.67 15.16
C GLU A 103 0.98 4.58 15.31
N LYS A 104 0.82 3.47 14.59
CA LYS A 104 1.78 2.37 14.63
C LYS A 104 3.13 2.78 14.02
N ALA A 105 3.13 3.57 12.95
CA ALA A 105 4.36 4.07 12.34
C ALA A 105 5.11 5.02 13.29
N ILE A 106 4.38 5.90 13.98
CA ILE A 106 4.92 6.85 14.96
C ILE A 106 5.53 6.10 16.14
N SER A 107 4.78 5.21 16.78
CA SER A 107 5.27 4.40 17.91
C SER A 107 6.53 3.61 17.55
N LEU A 108 6.57 2.96 16.38
CA LEU A 108 7.77 2.24 15.92
C LEU A 108 8.99 3.15 15.74
N ALA A 109 8.79 4.39 15.27
CA ALA A 109 9.86 5.37 15.11
C ALA A 109 10.36 5.87 16.47
N GLU A 110 9.44 6.17 17.39
CA GLU A 110 9.75 6.62 18.75
C GLU A 110 10.52 5.56 19.54
N ASP A 111 10.05 4.31 19.52
CA ASP A 111 10.69 3.18 20.20
C ASP A 111 12.13 2.99 19.71
N TYR A 112 12.34 3.05 18.39
CA TYR A 112 13.67 2.93 17.80
C TYR A 112 14.60 4.07 18.23
N LEU A 113 14.10 5.31 18.21
CA LEU A 113 14.85 6.49 18.62
C LEU A 113 15.19 6.47 20.12
N LEU A 114 14.30 5.95 20.96
CA LEU A 114 14.54 5.80 22.39
C LEU A 114 15.64 4.76 22.65
N ALA A 115 15.53 3.57 22.04
CA ALA A 115 16.54 2.52 22.16
C ALA A 115 17.93 2.99 21.70
N LYS A 116 18.00 3.79 20.62
CA LYS A 116 19.26 4.36 20.12
C LYS A 116 19.88 5.37 21.09
N LYS A 117 19.07 6.16 21.80
CA LYS A 117 19.54 7.10 22.83
C LYS A 117 20.11 6.37 24.04
N ASP A 118 19.49 5.27 24.45
CA ASP A 118 19.95 4.49 25.60
C ASP A 118 21.21 3.67 25.30
N ALA A 119 21.37 3.19 24.05
CA ALA A 119 22.59 2.50 23.62
C ALA A 119 23.81 3.41 23.43
N GLY A 120 23.60 4.74 23.40
CA GLY A 120 24.66 5.75 23.28
C GLY A 120 25.10 6.35 24.61
N ARG A 121 24.57 5.86 25.74
CA ARG A 121 25.00 6.20 27.11
C ARG A 121 25.94 5.13 27.65
#